data_AF-A0A398CVU9-F1
#
_entry.id   AF-A0A398CVU9-F1
#
_cell.length_a   1.000
_cell.length_b   1.000
_cell.length_c   1.000
_cell.angle_alpha   90.00
_cell.angle_beta   90.00
_cell.angle_gamma   90.00
#
_symmetry.space_group_name_H-M   'P 1'
#
loop_
_entity.id
_entity.type
_entity.pdbx_description
1 polymer ?
#
loop_
_entity_poly.entity_id
_entity_poly.type
_entity_poly.pdbx_seq_one_letter_code
_entity_poly.pdbx_strand_id
1 'polypeptide(L)'
;MNIYISCDMEGVDGIVTEKQSSPTGPFYAFAREQITEEVNAAGQGAFDAGATSVLVNDSHWDMTNLLPEKLDPRIEYITGSAKPLSMMQGVD
;
A
#
# COMPACT_ATOMS: atom_id res chain seq x y z
N MET A 1 6.54 7.30 -17.80
CA MET A 1 7.44 6.92 -16.69
C MET A 1 6.65 6.01 -15.78
N ASN A 2 7.19 4.83 -15.47
CA ASN A 2 6.52 3.85 -14.61
C ASN A 2 7.04 4.02 -13.19
N ILE A 3 6.14 4.09 -12.22
CA ILE A 3 6.50 4.20 -10.80
C ILE A 3 6.06 2.93 -10.07
N TYR A 4 7.00 2.35 -9.34
CA TYR A 4 6.76 1.23 -8.45
C TYR A 4 6.76 1.72 -7.00
N ILE A 5 5.77 1.30 -6.22
CA ILE A 5 5.65 1.61 -4.80
C ILE A 5 5.51 0.29 -4.04
N SER A 6 6.40 0.02 -3.09
CA SER A 6 6.22 -1.03 -2.09
C SER A 6 5.67 -0.36 -0.83
N CYS A 7 4.46 -0.71 -0.41
CA CYS A 7 3.82 -0.08 0.76
C CYS A 7 3.78 -1.03 1.96
N ASP A 8 4.20 -0.52 3.12
CA ASP A 8 4.26 -1.23 4.39
C ASP A 8 3.55 -0.41 5.48
N MET A 9 3.05 -1.02 6.55
CA MET A 9 2.11 -0.36 7.47
C MET A 9 2.76 0.25 8.70
N GLU A 10 3.86 -0.30 9.21
CA GLU A 10 4.54 0.19 10.42
C GLU A 10 4.99 1.65 10.30
N GLY A 11 5.28 2.11 9.08
CA GLY A 11 5.78 3.46 8.80
C GLY A 11 4.72 4.50 8.42
N VAL A 12 3.46 4.08 8.28
CA VAL A 12 2.35 4.97 7.86
C VAL A 12 2.05 6.02 8.92
N ASP A 13 1.66 7.22 8.50
CA ASP A 13 1.37 8.31 9.44
C ASP A 13 0.27 7.94 10.45
N GLY A 14 0.52 8.27 11.72
CA GLY A 14 -0.36 7.94 12.84
C GLY A 14 -0.26 6.50 13.35
N ILE A 15 0.54 5.63 12.73
CA ILE A 15 0.85 4.30 13.24
C ILE A 15 2.03 4.38 14.22
N VAL A 16 1.76 4.11 15.50
CA VAL A 16 2.74 4.29 16.59
C VAL A 16 2.86 3.06 17.48
N THR A 17 2.08 2.02 17.22
CA THR A 17 2.12 0.76 17.97
C THR A 17 1.78 -0.44 17.08
N GLU A 18 2.38 -1.58 17.39
CA GLU A 18 2.09 -2.88 16.75
C GLU A 18 0.59 -3.24 16.81
N LYS A 19 -0.16 -2.75 17.80
CA LYS A 19 -1.62 -2.99 17.87
C LYS A 19 -2.41 -2.36 16.72
N GLN A 20 -1.81 -1.40 16.02
CA GLN A 20 -2.35 -0.81 14.78
C GLN A 20 -1.90 -1.60 13.56
N SER A 21 -0.66 -2.11 13.51
CA SER A 21 -0.15 -2.84 12.35
C SER A 21 -0.44 -4.35 12.37
N SER A 22 -0.80 -4.95 13.51
CA SER A 22 -1.16 -6.38 13.56
C SER A 22 -2.56 -6.64 12.98
N PRO A 23 -2.75 -7.65 12.09
CA PRO A 23 -4.06 -8.03 11.56
C PRO A 23 -5.09 -8.45 12.61
N THR A 24 -4.63 -8.84 13.80
CA THR A 24 -5.47 -9.20 14.95
C THR A 24 -5.64 -8.05 15.95
N GLY A 25 -5.01 -6.91 15.69
CA GLY A 25 -5.01 -5.74 16.55
C GLY A 25 -6.34 -4.97 16.48
N PRO A 26 -6.76 -4.34 17.59
CA PRO A 26 -8.05 -3.63 17.66
C PRO A 26 -8.10 -2.37 16.76
N PHE A 27 -6.95 -1.89 16.29
CA PHE A 27 -6.85 -0.66 15.50
C PHE A 27 -6.45 -0.93 14.04
N TYR A 28 -6.40 -2.19 13.62
CA TYR A 28 -5.96 -2.56 12.27
C TYR A 28 -6.86 -2.00 11.16
N ALA A 29 -8.17 -1.95 11.40
CA ALA A 29 -9.10 -1.33 10.45
C ALA A 29 -8.76 0.15 10.21
N PHE A 30 -8.41 0.89 11.26
CA PHE A 30 -7.93 2.28 11.13
C PHE A 30 -6.62 2.34 10.33
N ALA A 31 -5.67 1.45 10.61
CA ALA A 31 -4.39 1.44 9.89
C ALA A 31 -4.54 1.13 8.39
N ARG A 32 -5.48 0.26 8.02
CA ARG A 32 -5.82 -0.04 6.61
C ARG A 32 -6.37 1.17 5.86
N GLU A 33 -7.17 2.00 6.53
CA GLU A 33 -7.63 3.28 5.98
C GLU A 33 -6.43 4.21 5.74
N GLN A 34 -5.57 4.38 6.75
CA GLN A 34 -4.41 5.27 6.67
C GLN A 34 -3.44 4.87 5.56
N ILE A 35 -3.06 3.59 5.44
CA ILE A 35 -2.15 3.15 4.38
C ILE A 35 -2.76 3.32 2.99
N THR A 36 -4.08 3.14 2.85
CA THR A 36 -4.76 3.33 1.56
C THR A 36 -4.74 4.81 1.15
N GLU A 37 -5.01 5.72 2.08
CA GLU A 37 -4.93 7.17 1.82
C GLU A 37 -3.49 7.63 1.53
N GLU A 38 -2.49 7.08 2.23
CA GLU A 38 -1.09 7.43 1.98
C GLU A 38 -0.59 6.92 0.62
N VAL A 39 -1.02 5.72 0.22
CA VAL A 39 -0.78 5.19 -1.13
C VAL A 39 -1.46 6.07 -2.19
N ASN A 40 -2.71 6.49 -1.98
CA ASN A 40 -3.40 7.41 -2.87
C ASN A 40 -2.65 8.74 -3.01
N ALA A 41 -2.17 9.31 -1.91
CA ALA A 41 -1.39 10.53 -1.92
C ALA A 41 -0.06 10.37 -2.69
N ALA A 42 0.65 9.26 -2.47
CA ALA A 42 1.89 8.95 -3.19
C ALA A 42 1.64 8.75 -4.69
N GLY A 43 0.58 8.01 -5.05
CA GLY A 43 0.19 7.81 -6.45
C GLY A 43 -0.24 9.10 -7.14
N GLN A 44 -1.04 9.93 -6.49
CA GLN A 44 -1.43 11.25 -6.99
C GLN A 44 -0.19 12.13 -7.26
N GLY A 45 0.75 12.19 -6.30
CA GLY A 45 2.00 12.92 -6.49
C GLY A 45 2.84 12.40 -7.65
N ALA A 46 2.89 11.07 -7.85
CA ALA A 46 3.55 10.46 -8.99
C ALA A 46 2.90 10.85 -10.32
N PHE A 47 1.56 10.81 -10.41
CA PHE A 47 0.84 11.22 -11.61
C PHE A 47 1.01 12.72 -11.92
N ASP A 48 0.96 13.58 -10.90
CA ASP A 48 1.20 15.02 -11.04
C ASP A 48 2.63 15.33 -11.54
N ALA A 49 3.59 14.46 -11.19
CA ALA A 49 4.96 14.52 -11.70
C ALA A 49 5.14 13.91 -13.10
N GLY A 50 4.07 13.45 -13.76
CA GLY A 50 4.10 12.89 -15.12
C GLY A 50 4.33 11.38 -15.21
N ALA A 51 4.11 10.63 -14.12
CA ALA A 51 4.02 9.18 -14.21
C ALA A 51 2.87 8.77 -15.16
N THR A 52 3.12 7.75 -15.96
CA THR A 52 2.14 7.19 -16.90
C THR A 52 1.48 5.94 -16.35
N SER A 53 2.09 5.32 -15.35
CA SER A 53 1.55 4.20 -14.58
C SER A 53 2.15 4.20 -13.18
N VAL A 54 1.37 3.70 -12.22
CA VAL A 54 1.77 3.50 -10.83
C VAL A 54 1.34 2.09 -10.43
N LEU A 55 2.31 1.26 -10.05
CA LEU A 55 2.07 -0.08 -9.52
C LEU A 55 2.40 -0.09 -8.03
N VAL A 56 1.43 -0.46 -7.20
CA VAL A 56 1.60 -0.56 -5.75
C VAL A 56 1.62 -2.03 -5.32
N ASN A 57 2.66 -2.42 -4.59
CA ASN A 57 2.77 -3.75 -4.01
C ASN A 57 2.51 -3.68 -2.50
N ASP A 58 1.40 -4.26 -2.06
CA ASP A 58 1.07 -4.40 -0.64
C ASP A 58 2.09 -5.32 0.03
N SER A 59 2.82 -4.82 1.03
CA SER A 59 4.03 -5.49 1.51
C SER A 59 4.01 -5.84 3.00
N HIS A 60 2.85 -5.67 3.64
CA HIS A 60 2.68 -5.84 5.08
C HIS A 60 1.94 -7.14 5.46
N TRP A 61 2.45 -7.94 6.41
CA TRP A 61 1.89 -9.25 6.82
C TRP A 61 1.41 -10.12 5.64
N ASP A 62 0.10 -10.39 5.60
CA ASP A 62 -0.55 -11.21 4.57
C ASP A 62 -0.74 -10.45 3.25
N MET A 63 -0.32 -9.19 3.21
CA MET A 63 -0.30 -8.30 2.05
C MET A 63 -1.70 -8.06 1.50
N THR A 64 -2.70 -7.98 2.39
CA THR A 64 -4.15 -7.81 2.09
C THR A 64 -4.73 -6.58 2.79
N ASN A 65 -3.93 -5.53 2.89
CA ASN A 65 -4.15 -4.34 3.68
C ASN A 65 -4.89 -3.24 2.91
N LEU A 66 -4.54 -3.03 1.63
CA LEU A 66 -5.16 -2.00 0.80
C LEU A 66 -6.68 -2.24 0.65
N LEU A 67 -7.45 -1.14 0.57
CA LEU A 67 -8.90 -1.15 0.41
C LEU A 67 -9.27 -0.80 -1.04
N PRO A 68 -9.59 -1.80 -1.90
CA PRO A 68 -9.83 -1.58 -3.32
C PRO A 68 -10.90 -0.53 -3.64
N GLU A 69 -11.93 -0.44 -2.81
CA GLU A 69 -13.04 0.49 -2.97
C GLU A 69 -12.68 1.95 -2.65
N LYS A 70 -11.50 2.20 -2.06
CA LYS A 70 -10.99 3.53 -1.70
C LYS A 70 -9.71 3.90 -2.45
N LEU A 71 -9.07 2.95 -3.13
CA LEU A 71 -7.87 3.19 -3.89
C LEU A 71 -8.16 4.02 -5.14
N ASP A 72 -7.24 4.91 -5.53
CA ASP A 72 -7.33 5.66 -6.78
C ASP A 72 -7.45 4.67 -7.95
N PRO A 73 -8.48 4.79 -8.81
CA PRO A 73 -8.74 3.82 -9.88
C PRO A 73 -7.65 3.80 -10.98
N ARG A 74 -6.73 4.76 -10.99
CA ARG A 74 -5.56 4.77 -11.89
C ARG A 74 -4.40 3.93 -11.36
N ILE A 75 -4.40 3.56 -10.09
CA ILE A 75 -3.37 2.74 -9.47
C ILE A 75 -3.65 1.26 -9.75
N GLU A 76 -2.66 0.57 -10.28
CA GLU A 76 -2.64 -0.89 -10.31
C GLU A 76 -2.01 -1.40 -9.00
N TYR A 77 -2.50 -2.51 -8.46
CA TYR A 77 -2.01 -3.02 -7.18
C TYR A 77 -1.88 -4.54 -7.13
N ILE A 78 -0.95 -5.01 -6.31
CA ILE A 78 -0.66 -6.42 -6.06
C ILE A 78 -0.91 -6.72 -4.59
N THR A 79 -1.76 -7.71 -4.31
CA THR A 79 -2.17 -8.14 -2.96
C THR A 79 -2.02 -9.66 -2.79
N GLY A 80 -1.83 -10.11 -1.54
CA GLY A 80 -1.60 -11.50 -1.14
C GLY A 80 -0.12 -11.82 -0.93
N SER A 81 0.18 -12.68 0.04
CA SER A 81 1.56 -12.95 0.50
C SER A 81 2.33 -13.99 -0.33
N ALA A 82 1.67 -14.82 -1.13
CA ALA A 82 2.28 -15.90 -1.92
C ALA A 82 3.07 -15.40 -3.16
N LYS A 83 3.68 -14.22 -3.07
CA LYS A 83 4.40 -13.54 -4.15
C LYS A 83 5.86 -13.99 -4.17
N PRO A 84 6.39 -14.49 -5.30
CA PRO A 84 7.79 -14.95 -5.39
C PRO A 84 8.83 -13.92 -4.93
N LEU A 85 8.58 -12.63 -5.17
CA LEU A 85 9.49 -11.54 -4.78
C LEU A 85 9.02 -10.76 -3.54
N SER A 86 7.98 -11.24 -2.83
CA SER A 86 7.49 -10.64 -1.58
C SER A 86 7.27 -9.11 -1.71
N MET A 87 7.94 -8.29 -0.89
CA MET A 87 7.85 -6.83 -0.87
C MET A 87 8.32 -6.14 -2.16
N MET A 88 9.03 -6.87 -3.03
CA MET A 88 9.52 -6.38 -4.34
C MET A 88 8.76 -6.99 -5.52
N GLN A 89 7.61 -7.63 -5.30
CA GLN A 89 6.82 -8.20 -6.38
C GLN A 89 6.36 -7.13 -7.36
N GLY A 90 6.61 -7.39 -8.66
CA GLY A 90 6.18 -6.54 -9.76
C GLY A 90 7.19 -5.46 -10.17
N VAL A 91 8.35 -5.36 -9.51
CA VAL A 91 9.43 -4.46 -9.96
C VAL A 91 10.09 -4.99 -11.24
N ASP A 92 10.38 -4.11 -12.20
CA ASP A 92 11.04 -4.38 -13.49
C ASP A 92 12.03 -3.30 -13.93
#